data_AF-A0A093VHH1-F1
#
_entry.id   AF-A0A093VHH1-F1
#
_cell.length_a   1.000
_cell.length_b   1.000
_cell.length_c   1.000
_cell.angle_alpha   90.00
_cell.angle_beta   90.00
_cell.angle_gamma   90.00
#
_symmetry.space_group_name_H-M   'P 1'
#
loop_
_entity.id
_entity.type
_entity.pdbx_description
1 polymer ?
#
loop_
_entity_poly.entity_id
_entity_poly.type
_entity_poly.pdbx_seq_one_letter_code
_entity_poly.pdbx_strand_id
1 'polypeptide(L)'
;MDALPESLLTAPSLNLRRNINLQHESPLFSMLPAEIRSLIFIYALTDYEDTAHEAFGRNTYWYRPDYQAKRRTETELLRSCKRVFQETWFLPFALAEHCFFLTHQGRAPRKHVTVKRMKEYLITLRDFARNQDGMDIPQIHNIRVFAQLWALEESRRLQEILDLDGFQPKHVTITLRYTDFWYWEDNRPIHIDSRWVNTVRFPASVSTISMDFEMIDRRKTEVDFITDLATQEWFFRRADGMVLRANKEDIIISRWTGSSTLGNSRWIRDESRPNEIDYYVKTVVWKPAPGFDPFVGAGRDRCPNLDIPNGFAREPSPHYRGFSRIPVNDLEANDIPHDATAQEVYEAMIRILRERQAAMMRSRRGSLGQNV
;
A
#
# COMPACT_ATOMS: atom_id res chain seq x y z
N MET A 1 15.83 19.95 -9.04
CA MET A 1 16.99 19.37 -8.33
C MET A 1 17.02 20.05 -6.98
N ASP A 2 16.28 19.51 -6.02
CA ASP A 2 16.28 20.04 -4.66
C ASP A 2 17.60 19.66 -4.00
N ALA A 3 18.24 20.64 -3.35
CA ALA A 3 19.49 20.45 -2.62
C ALA A 3 19.32 19.37 -1.55
N LEU A 4 20.30 18.46 -1.46
CA LEU A 4 20.40 17.49 -0.35
C LEU A 4 20.44 18.27 0.98
N PRO A 5 19.65 17.89 1.99
CA PRO A 5 19.70 18.56 3.29
C PRO A 5 21.10 18.45 3.91
N GLU A 6 21.62 19.57 4.41
CA GLU A 6 22.93 19.72 5.07
C GLU A 6 23.17 18.71 6.22
N SER A 7 22.10 18.14 6.78
CA SER A 7 22.18 17.11 7.83
C SER A 7 22.78 15.78 7.38
N LEU A 8 23.01 15.58 6.08
CA LEU A 8 23.67 14.38 5.52
C LEU A 8 25.20 14.50 5.43
N LEU A 9 25.78 15.67 5.76
CA LEU A 9 27.20 15.97 5.55
C LEU A 9 28.06 15.96 6.82
N THR A 10 27.53 15.56 7.97
CA THR A 10 28.30 15.51 9.22
C THR A 10 29.27 14.34 9.24
N ALA A 11 30.56 14.65 9.38
CA ALA A 11 31.62 13.67 9.42
C ALA A 11 31.51 12.74 10.66
N PRO A 12 31.76 11.43 10.51
CA PRO A 12 31.63 10.44 11.60
C PRO A 12 32.61 10.70 12.75
N SER A 13 32.30 10.14 13.92
CA SER A 13 33.02 10.39 15.18
C SER A 13 34.50 9.98 15.13
N LEU A 14 35.26 10.52 16.09
CA LEU A 14 36.66 10.22 16.33
C LEU A 14 36.96 8.72 16.56
N ASN A 15 35.97 7.91 17.00
CA ASN A 15 36.17 6.50 17.30
C ASN A 15 36.27 5.61 16.06
N LEU A 16 35.54 5.91 14.98
CA LEU A 16 35.78 5.23 13.70
C LEU A 16 37.07 5.71 13.03
N ARG A 17 37.47 6.99 13.20
CA ARG A 17 38.64 7.55 12.49
C ARG A 17 39.97 6.90 12.86
N ARG A 18 40.10 6.32 14.06
CA ARG A 18 41.39 5.78 14.54
C ARG A 18 41.87 4.51 13.83
N ASN A 19 41.04 3.85 13.00
CA ASN A 19 41.41 2.59 12.32
C ASN A 19 40.73 2.41 10.95
N ILE A 20 40.70 3.47 10.14
CA ILE A 20 40.09 3.45 8.80
C ILE A 20 41.11 3.81 7.75
N ASN A 21 41.37 2.84 6.87
CA ASN A 21 42.06 3.08 5.61
C ASN A 21 41.18 4.01 4.76
N LEU A 22 41.71 5.17 4.39
CA LEU A 22 41.01 6.19 3.60
C LEU A 22 40.75 5.78 2.15
N GLN A 23 41.27 4.63 1.71
CA GLN A 23 41.07 4.03 0.40
C GLN A 23 41.57 4.93 -0.75
N HIS A 24 42.67 5.66 -0.56
CA HIS A 24 43.26 6.53 -1.60
C HIS A 24 43.73 5.78 -2.86
N GLU A 25 43.87 4.45 -2.79
CA GLU A 25 44.17 3.60 -3.95
C GLU A 25 42.92 3.34 -4.81
N SER A 26 41.72 3.60 -4.29
CA SER A 26 40.47 3.44 -5.03
C SER A 26 40.11 4.75 -5.73
N PRO A 27 39.89 4.75 -7.07
CA PRO A 27 39.39 5.91 -7.81
C PRO A 27 38.10 6.50 -7.23
N LEU A 28 37.28 5.65 -6.61
CA LEU A 28 36.07 6.07 -5.91
C LEU A 28 36.38 7.14 -4.86
N PHE A 29 37.44 6.97 -4.08
CA PHE A 29 37.81 7.89 -2.98
C PHE A 29 38.93 8.87 -3.33
N SER A 30 39.77 8.57 -4.32
CA SER A 30 40.87 9.46 -4.72
C SER A 30 40.54 10.42 -5.84
N MET A 31 39.56 10.10 -6.69
CA MET A 31 39.18 10.94 -7.84
C MET A 31 37.81 11.57 -7.68
N LEU A 32 36.83 10.86 -7.10
CA LEU A 32 35.46 11.37 -7.02
C LEU A 32 35.25 12.21 -5.76
N PRO A 33 34.65 13.41 -5.88
CA PRO A 33 34.27 14.20 -4.73
C PRO A 33 33.09 13.53 -3.98
N ALA A 34 32.88 13.96 -2.74
CA ALA A 34 31.93 13.31 -1.81
C ALA A 34 30.49 13.32 -2.33
N GLU A 35 30.11 14.36 -3.05
CA GLU A 35 28.80 14.57 -3.67
C GLU A 35 28.53 13.50 -4.73
N ILE A 36 29.52 13.22 -5.58
CA ILE A 36 29.40 12.21 -6.65
C ILE A 36 29.39 10.81 -6.04
N ARG A 37 30.22 10.55 -5.02
CA ARG A 37 30.14 9.29 -4.27
C ARG A 37 28.78 9.10 -3.62
N SER A 38 28.22 10.16 -3.04
CA SER A 38 26.89 10.12 -2.41
C SER A 38 25.81 9.75 -3.43
N LEU A 39 25.85 10.31 -4.64
CA LEU A 39 24.94 9.89 -5.72
C LEU A 39 25.11 8.42 -6.07
N ILE A 40 26.35 7.94 -6.27
CA ILE A 40 26.63 6.53 -6.55
C ILE A 40 26.07 5.64 -5.45
N PHE A 41 26.31 5.98 -4.19
CA PHE A 41 25.82 5.22 -3.05
C PHE A 41 24.29 5.25 -2.94
N ILE A 42 23.64 6.39 -3.20
CA ILE A 42 22.19 6.47 -3.24
C ILE A 42 21.63 5.54 -4.32
N TYR A 43 22.17 5.57 -5.54
CA TYR A 43 21.71 4.66 -6.60
C TYR A 43 21.96 3.19 -6.25
N ALA A 44 23.12 2.86 -5.69
CA ALA A 44 23.47 1.48 -5.34
C ALA A 44 22.67 0.94 -4.14
N LEU A 45 22.21 1.80 -3.23
CA LEU A 45 21.54 1.43 -1.99
C LEU A 45 20.05 1.80 -1.96
N THR A 46 19.50 2.33 -3.05
CA THR A 46 18.06 2.46 -3.22
C THR A 46 17.45 1.07 -3.30
N ASP A 47 16.34 0.86 -2.59
CA ASP A 47 15.67 -0.43 -2.62
C ASP A 47 14.93 -0.67 -3.95
N TYR A 48 14.74 -1.93 -4.29
CA TYR A 48 14.09 -2.36 -5.52
C TYR A 48 13.28 -3.63 -5.29
N GLU A 49 12.42 -3.99 -6.23
CA GLU A 49 11.61 -5.20 -6.15
C GLU A 49 12.43 -6.44 -6.54
N ASP A 50 12.57 -7.42 -5.65
CA ASP A 50 13.28 -8.68 -5.93
C ASP A 50 12.38 -9.67 -6.68
N THR A 51 12.03 -9.32 -7.92
CA THR A 51 11.16 -10.13 -8.79
C THR A 51 11.77 -11.46 -9.20
N ALA A 52 13.08 -11.63 -9.05
CA ALA A 52 13.79 -12.86 -9.39
C ALA A 52 13.62 -13.94 -8.30
N HIS A 53 13.57 -13.57 -7.02
CA HIS A 53 13.58 -14.53 -5.91
C HIS A 53 12.35 -14.47 -5.01
N GLU A 54 11.70 -13.31 -4.90
CA GLU A 54 10.63 -13.05 -3.93
C GLU A 54 9.38 -12.46 -4.59
N ALA A 55 9.10 -12.89 -5.83
CA ALA A 55 7.91 -12.51 -6.58
C ALA A 55 6.61 -12.97 -5.88
N PHE A 56 5.63 -12.08 -5.83
CA PHE A 56 4.30 -12.38 -5.34
C PHE A 56 3.47 -13.06 -6.42
N GLY A 57 2.59 -13.98 -6.00
CA GLY A 57 1.63 -14.58 -6.91
C GLY A 57 0.61 -13.55 -7.39
N ARG A 58 0.30 -13.56 -8.69
CA ARG A 58 -0.66 -12.64 -9.34
C ARG A 58 -2.07 -12.69 -8.75
N ASN A 59 -2.43 -13.79 -8.08
CA ASN A 59 -3.75 -14.02 -7.46
C ASN A 59 -3.82 -13.57 -5.99
N THR A 60 -2.77 -12.93 -5.47
CA THR A 60 -2.74 -12.41 -4.10
C THR A 60 -3.35 -11.01 -4.03
N TYR A 61 -3.90 -10.65 -2.88
CA TYR A 61 -4.50 -9.32 -2.68
C TYR A 61 -3.49 -8.16 -2.71
N TRP A 62 -2.20 -8.44 -2.58
CA TRP A 62 -1.15 -7.42 -2.50
C TRP A 62 -0.31 -7.31 -3.77
N TYR A 63 -0.55 -8.16 -4.76
CA TYR A 63 0.08 -8.02 -6.07
C TYR A 63 -0.51 -6.81 -6.80
N ARG A 64 0.35 -5.90 -7.25
CA ARG A 64 -0.01 -4.75 -8.10
C ARG A 64 1.25 -4.19 -8.79
N PRO A 65 1.12 -3.27 -9.76
CA PRO A 65 2.28 -2.57 -10.32
C PRO A 65 3.10 -1.90 -9.22
N ASP A 66 4.42 -1.93 -9.40
CA ASP A 66 5.43 -1.43 -8.45
C ASP A 66 5.44 -2.14 -7.08
N TYR A 67 4.66 -3.22 -6.94
CA TYR A 67 4.53 -4.11 -5.77
C TYR A 67 4.29 -5.57 -6.22
N GLN A 68 5.12 -6.03 -7.14
CA GLN A 68 5.13 -7.38 -7.69
C GLN A 68 5.98 -8.34 -6.86
N ALA A 69 6.90 -7.82 -6.03
CA ALA A 69 7.77 -8.64 -5.20
C ALA A 69 8.13 -7.97 -3.87
N LYS A 70 8.79 -8.73 -2.99
CA LYS A 70 9.38 -8.15 -1.79
C LYS A 70 10.50 -7.17 -2.17
N ARG A 71 10.55 -6.03 -1.49
CA ARG A 71 11.61 -5.04 -1.68
C ARG A 71 12.92 -5.48 -1.00
N ARG A 72 14.05 -5.21 -1.65
CA ARG A 72 15.42 -5.53 -1.21
C ARG A 72 16.34 -4.34 -1.45
N THR A 73 17.34 -4.20 -0.57
CA THR A 73 18.50 -3.33 -0.77
C THR A 73 19.77 -4.19 -0.82
N GLU A 74 20.68 -3.94 -1.76
CA GLU A 74 21.99 -4.62 -1.83
C GLU A 74 22.95 -4.11 -0.75
N THR A 75 22.77 -4.59 0.48
CA THR A 75 23.63 -4.23 1.62
C THR A 75 25.06 -4.80 1.55
N GLU A 76 25.37 -5.60 0.55
CA GLU A 76 26.67 -6.19 0.25
C GLU A 76 27.74 -5.10 0.08
N LEU A 77 27.37 -3.95 -0.48
CA LEU A 77 28.25 -2.80 -0.63
C LEU A 77 28.77 -2.29 0.73
N LEU A 78 27.95 -2.31 1.78
CA LEU A 78 28.34 -1.87 3.14
C LEU A 78 29.43 -2.77 3.73
N ARG A 79 29.60 -3.99 3.21
CA ARG A 79 30.60 -4.96 3.67
C ARG A 79 31.93 -4.87 2.89
N SER A 80 32.00 -4.02 1.86
CA SER A 80 33.19 -3.90 1.01
C SER A 80 34.40 -3.31 1.75
N CYS A 81 34.23 -2.17 2.42
CA CYS A 81 35.25 -1.59 3.27
C CYS A 81 34.63 -0.66 4.34
N LYS A 82 35.40 -0.40 5.41
CA LYS A 82 34.95 0.50 6.48
C LYS A 82 34.60 1.88 5.97
N ARG A 83 35.35 2.42 4.99
CA ARG A 83 35.12 3.76 4.46
C ARG A 83 33.76 3.91 3.77
N VAL A 84 33.36 2.91 2.97
CA VAL A 84 32.00 2.85 2.39
C VAL A 84 30.96 2.77 3.51
N PHE A 85 31.16 1.87 4.49
CA PHE A 85 30.24 1.75 5.62
C PHE A 85 30.04 3.08 6.36
N GLN A 86 31.12 3.84 6.61
CA GLN A 86 31.01 5.15 7.27
C GLN A 86 30.10 6.14 6.53
N GLU A 87 30.25 6.22 5.20
CA GLU A 87 29.52 7.19 4.39
C GLU A 87 28.06 6.74 4.15
N THR A 88 27.72 5.47 4.42
CA THR A 88 26.48 4.86 3.86
C THR A 88 25.67 3.97 4.79
N TRP A 89 26.11 3.65 6.02
CA TRP A 89 25.43 2.67 6.88
C TRP A 89 23.94 2.93 7.10
N PHE A 90 23.55 4.21 7.06
CA PHE A 90 22.18 4.67 7.28
C PHE A 90 21.31 4.66 6.00
N LEU A 91 21.93 4.66 4.81
CA LEU A 91 21.22 4.79 3.53
C LEU A 91 20.24 3.65 3.26
N PRO A 92 20.54 2.36 3.51
CA PRO A 92 19.57 1.29 3.29
C PRO A 92 18.27 1.48 4.09
N PHE A 93 18.36 2.10 5.26
CA PHE A 93 17.19 2.40 6.07
C PHE A 93 16.47 3.68 5.60
N ALA A 94 17.23 4.75 5.32
CA ALA A 94 16.68 6.03 4.93
C ALA A 94 15.98 5.99 3.56
N LEU A 95 16.55 5.25 2.61
CA LEU A 95 16.09 5.16 1.22
C LEU A 95 15.00 4.11 1.01
N ALA A 96 14.94 3.06 1.84
CA ALA A 96 13.95 2.01 1.68
C ALA A 96 12.51 2.52 1.88
N GLU A 97 11.58 1.98 1.10
CA GLU A 97 10.16 2.19 1.33
C GLU A 97 9.66 1.22 2.40
N HIS A 98 9.35 1.75 3.58
CA HIS A 98 8.89 0.92 4.70
C HIS A 98 7.39 0.64 4.58
N CYS A 99 7.06 -0.61 4.28
CA CYS A 99 5.69 -1.05 3.99
C CYS A 99 5.00 -1.66 5.21
N PHE A 100 3.82 -1.14 5.56
CA PHE A 100 2.95 -1.66 6.60
C PHE A 100 1.61 -2.12 6.01
N PHE A 101 1.05 -3.17 6.60
CA PHE A 101 -0.25 -3.72 6.22
C PHE A 101 -1.22 -3.60 7.39
N LEU A 102 -2.08 -2.58 7.34
CA LEU A 102 -3.23 -2.43 8.24
C LEU A 102 -4.42 -3.21 7.67
N THR A 103 -4.29 -4.53 7.65
CA THR A 103 -5.25 -5.41 6.96
C THR A 103 -5.45 -6.71 7.73
N HIS A 104 -6.45 -7.49 7.33
CA HIS A 104 -6.57 -8.88 7.70
C HIS A 104 -5.36 -9.67 7.19
N GLN A 105 -4.86 -10.63 7.99
CA GLN A 105 -3.61 -11.34 7.70
C GLN A 105 -3.56 -12.02 6.32
N GLY A 106 -4.69 -12.51 5.82
CA GLY A 106 -4.81 -13.10 4.48
C GLY A 106 -4.70 -12.10 3.31
N ARG A 107 -4.51 -10.81 3.59
CA ARG A 107 -4.41 -9.72 2.60
C ARG A 107 -3.07 -9.00 2.64
N ALA A 108 -2.09 -9.60 3.29
CA ALA A 108 -0.70 -9.17 3.35
C ALA A 108 0.22 -10.35 3.03
N PRO A 109 1.43 -10.11 2.49
CA PRO A 109 2.44 -11.15 2.37
C PRO A 109 2.70 -11.84 3.71
N ARG A 110 2.90 -13.16 3.72
CA ARG A 110 3.16 -13.91 4.96
C ARG A 110 4.37 -13.38 5.73
N LYS A 111 5.39 -12.91 5.01
CA LYS A 111 6.57 -12.24 5.57
C LYS A 111 6.51 -10.75 5.23
N HIS A 112 6.10 -9.94 6.19
CA HIS A 112 6.12 -8.48 6.08
C HIS A 112 6.62 -7.86 7.39
N VAL A 113 7.01 -6.58 7.33
CA VAL A 113 7.43 -5.85 8.53
C VAL A 113 6.19 -5.49 9.35
N THR A 114 6.21 -5.85 10.63
CA THR A 114 5.16 -5.45 11.59
C THR A 114 5.59 -4.20 12.35
N VAL A 115 4.62 -3.49 12.93
CA VAL A 115 4.89 -2.33 13.82
C VAL A 115 5.84 -2.70 14.95
N LYS A 116 5.60 -3.86 15.59
CA LYS A 116 6.48 -4.39 16.65
C LYS A 116 7.91 -4.58 16.13
N ARG A 117 8.07 -5.21 14.96
CA ARG A 117 9.39 -5.47 14.38
C ARG A 117 10.11 -4.17 14.00
N MET A 118 9.39 -3.19 13.46
CA MET A 118 9.96 -1.88 13.17
C MET A 118 10.41 -1.17 14.45
N LYS A 119 9.62 -1.23 15.53
CA LYS A 119 10.00 -0.68 16.83
C LYS A 119 11.31 -1.28 17.35
N GLU A 120 11.46 -2.60 17.31
CA GLU A 120 12.70 -3.29 17.68
C GLU A 120 13.90 -2.83 16.81
N TYR A 121 13.66 -2.66 15.51
CA TYR A 121 14.67 -2.19 14.57
C TYR A 121 15.10 -0.76 14.88
N LEU A 122 14.17 0.16 15.10
CA LEU A 122 14.44 1.56 15.45
C LEU A 122 15.23 1.69 16.75
N ILE A 123 14.91 0.89 17.78
CA ILE A 123 15.69 0.86 19.02
C ILE A 123 17.15 0.48 18.72
N THR A 124 17.35 -0.60 17.96
CA THR A 124 18.69 -1.07 17.58
C THR A 124 19.45 -0.01 16.77
N LEU A 125 18.77 0.63 15.81
CA LEU A 125 19.35 1.65 14.95
C LEU A 125 19.76 2.88 15.76
N ARG A 126 18.92 3.31 16.72
CA ARG A 126 19.21 4.44 17.59
C ARG A 126 20.41 4.16 18.49
N ASP A 127 20.45 3.00 19.11
CA ASP A 127 21.56 2.62 19.98
C ASP A 127 22.86 2.57 19.18
N PHE A 128 22.80 2.06 17.95
CA PHE A 128 23.92 2.10 17.01
C PHE A 128 24.34 3.55 16.66
N ALA A 129 23.41 4.39 16.22
CA ALA A 129 23.68 5.77 15.81
C ALA A 129 24.32 6.61 16.94
N ARG A 130 23.78 6.48 18.16
CA ARG A 130 24.30 7.16 19.36
C ARG A 130 25.69 6.68 19.73
N ASN A 131 25.94 5.37 19.68
CA ASN A 131 27.23 4.79 20.04
C ASN A 131 28.32 5.06 19.00
N GLN A 132 27.96 5.14 17.71
CA GLN A 132 28.93 5.38 16.64
C GLN A 132 29.25 6.85 16.49
N ASP A 133 28.26 7.70 16.23
CA ASP A 133 28.50 9.05 15.73
C ASP A 133 27.92 10.15 16.62
N GLY A 134 27.27 9.78 17.74
CA GLY A 134 26.47 10.72 18.53
C GLY A 134 25.30 11.29 17.74
N MET A 135 24.94 10.63 16.63
CA MET A 135 23.92 11.05 15.68
C MET A 135 22.56 10.49 16.11
N ASP A 136 21.50 11.19 15.71
CA ASP A 136 20.14 10.68 15.78
C ASP A 136 19.83 9.73 14.60
N ILE A 137 18.68 9.07 14.68
CA ILE A 137 18.19 8.20 13.62
C ILE A 137 18.05 9.02 12.31
N PRO A 138 18.59 8.54 11.18
CA PRO A 138 18.41 9.19 9.88
C PRO A 138 16.92 9.36 9.53
N GLN A 139 16.61 10.46 8.84
CA GLN A 139 15.26 10.69 8.33
C GLN A 139 14.89 9.61 7.29
N ILE A 140 13.64 9.16 7.33
CA ILE A 140 13.10 8.16 6.41
C ILE A 140 12.44 8.87 5.25
N HIS A 141 12.70 8.43 4.02
CA HIS A 141 12.09 9.06 2.87
C HIS A 141 10.63 8.65 2.72
N ASN A 142 10.35 7.35 2.61
CA ASN A 142 9.03 6.87 2.20
C ASN A 142 8.52 5.78 3.15
N ILE A 143 7.24 5.89 3.51
CA ILE A 143 6.48 4.79 4.07
C ILE A 143 5.24 4.55 3.21
N ARG A 144 4.84 3.29 3.11
CA ARG A 144 3.57 2.92 2.50
C ARG A 144 2.72 2.11 3.47
N VAL A 145 1.45 2.44 3.56
CA VAL A 145 0.46 1.74 4.35
C VAL A 145 -0.63 1.22 3.43
N PHE A 146 -0.67 -0.11 3.24
CA PHE A 146 -1.82 -0.77 2.66
C PHE A 146 -2.87 -0.93 3.75
N ALA A 147 -4.05 -0.37 3.55
CA ALA A 147 -5.02 -0.26 4.63
C ALA A 147 -6.40 -0.74 4.19
N GLN A 148 -6.97 -1.68 4.95
CA GLN A 148 -8.41 -1.94 4.90
C GLN A 148 -9.13 -0.88 5.72
N LEU A 149 -10.31 -0.44 5.24
CA LEU A 149 -11.04 0.66 5.89
C LEU A 149 -11.36 0.40 7.35
N TRP A 150 -11.75 -0.83 7.72
CA TRP A 150 -12.00 -1.18 9.12
C TRP A 150 -10.82 -0.90 10.06
N ALA A 151 -9.59 -1.07 9.56
CA ALA A 151 -8.37 -0.84 10.33
C ALA A 151 -7.87 0.59 10.20
N LEU A 152 -8.08 1.25 9.05
CA LEU A 152 -7.72 2.65 8.86
C LEU A 152 -8.60 3.58 9.69
N GLU A 153 -9.91 3.33 9.68
CA GLU A 153 -10.91 4.12 10.42
C GLU A 153 -10.79 3.93 11.93
N GLU A 154 -10.19 2.82 12.39
CA GLU A 154 -9.66 2.69 13.75
C GLU A 154 -8.36 3.51 13.87
N SER A 155 -8.52 4.81 14.08
CA SER A 155 -7.46 5.81 13.93
C SER A 155 -6.18 5.53 14.73
N ARG A 156 -6.31 4.83 15.86
CA ARG A 156 -5.19 4.39 16.70
C ARG A 156 -4.19 3.53 15.92
N ARG A 157 -4.61 2.72 14.96
CA ARG A 157 -3.73 1.81 14.23
C ARG A 157 -2.74 2.53 13.33
N LEU A 158 -3.20 3.54 12.58
CA LEU A 158 -2.30 4.37 11.79
C LEU A 158 -1.45 5.25 12.71
N GLN A 159 -2.04 5.80 13.78
CA GLN A 159 -1.30 6.62 14.74
C GLN A 159 -0.15 5.82 15.40
N GLU A 160 -0.34 4.54 15.73
CA GLU A 160 0.71 3.68 16.29
C GLU A 160 1.92 3.50 15.37
N ILE A 161 1.74 3.55 14.05
CA ILE A 161 2.85 3.54 13.08
C ILE A 161 3.56 4.89 13.10
N LEU A 162 2.79 5.98 13.07
CA LEU A 162 3.30 7.35 12.99
C LEU A 162 4.00 7.79 14.28
N ASP A 163 3.60 7.23 15.43
CA ASP A 163 4.16 7.51 16.76
C ASP A 163 5.38 6.64 17.10
N LEU A 164 5.86 5.82 16.17
CA LEU A 164 7.09 5.07 16.39
C LEU A 164 8.25 6.03 16.67
N ASP A 165 8.90 5.84 17.82
CA ASP A 165 9.96 6.72 18.28
C ASP A 165 11.16 6.72 17.31
N GLY A 166 11.57 7.92 16.88
CA GLY A 166 12.59 8.12 15.84
C GLY A 166 12.11 7.80 14.41
N PHE A 167 10.84 7.44 14.21
CA PHE A 167 10.25 7.23 12.89
C PHE A 167 9.77 8.58 12.34
N GLN A 168 10.62 9.23 11.54
CA GLN A 168 10.38 10.56 10.98
C GLN A 168 10.28 10.50 9.45
N PRO A 169 9.19 9.97 8.88
CA PRO A 169 9.02 9.86 7.43
C PRO A 169 8.79 11.22 6.77
N LYS A 170 9.32 11.41 5.56
CA LYS A 170 9.08 12.59 4.74
C LYS A 170 7.80 12.44 3.89
N HIS A 171 7.57 11.25 3.35
CA HIS A 171 6.42 10.93 2.50
C HIS A 171 5.65 9.73 3.07
N VAL A 172 4.33 9.89 3.19
CA VAL A 172 3.43 8.82 3.62
C VAL A 172 2.48 8.50 2.48
N THR A 173 2.50 7.27 1.99
CA THR A 173 1.51 6.77 1.03
C THR A 173 0.52 5.86 1.72
N ILE A 174 -0.78 6.11 1.57
CA ILE A 174 -1.85 5.22 2.01
C ILE A 174 -2.49 4.62 0.75
N THR A 175 -2.58 3.30 0.65
CA THR A 175 -3.22 2.63 -0.48
C THR A 175 -4.49 1.93 -0.02
N LEU A 176 -5.63 2.36 -0.54
CA LEU A 176 -6.89 1.65 -0.48
C LEU A 176 -7.07 0.86 -1.76
N ARG A 177 -6.85 -0.46 -1.71
CA ARG A 177 -7.10 -1.34 -2.87
C ARG A 177 -8.61 -1.46 -3.11
N TYR A 178 -9.00 -1.87 -4.31
CA TYR A 178 -10.41 -2.19 -4.61
C TYR A 178 -11.08 -3.03 -3.51
N THR A 179 -10.36 -4.04 -3.03
CA THR A 179 -10.87 -4.97 -2.02
C THR A 179 -10.83 -4.41 -0.60
N ASP A 180 -10.18 -3.29 -0.34
CA ASP A 180 -10.00 -2.75 1.01
C ASP A 180 -11.20 -1.92 1.51
N PHE A 181 -12.13 -1.60 0.61
CA PHE A 181 -13.35 -0.88 0.92
C PHE A 181 -14.37 -1.73 1.66
N TRP A 182 -15.21 -1.09 2.47
CA TRP A 182 -16.31 -1.74 3.17
C TRP A 182 -17.26 -2.45 2.21
N TYR A 183 -17.54 -3.73 2.47
CA TYR A 183 -18.51 -4.54 1.74
C TYR A 183 -18.29 -4.54 0.21
N TRP A 184 -17.03 -4.45 -0.23
CA TRP A 184 -16.68 -4.54 -1.65
C TRP A 184 -17.16 -5.87 -2.26
N GLU A 185 -17.21 -6.94 -1.46
CA GLU A 185 -17.72 -8.25 -1.85
C GLU A 185 -19.17 -8.19 -2.34
N ASP A 186 -19.93 -7.22 -1.83
CA ASP A 186 -21.36 -7.01 -2.14
C ASP A 186 -21.58 -5.90 -3.17
N ASN A 187 -20.51 -5.38 -3.78
CA ASN A 187 -20.58 -4.26 -4.74
C ASN A 187 -21.28 -3.01 -4.14
N ARG A 188 -21.13 -2.79 -2.82
CA ARG A 188 -21.70 -1.62 -2.12
C ARG A 188 -21.03 -0.32 -2.59
N PRO A 189 -21.76 0.81 -2.63
CA PRO A 189 -21.18 2.12 -2.92
C PRO A 189 -20.02 2.47 -1.99
N ILE A 190 -19.06 3.26 -2.46
CA ILE A 190 -17.92 3.69 -1.64
C ILE A 190 -18.42 4.53 -0.45
N HIS A 191 -17.92 4.17 0.74
CA HIS A 191 -18.07 4.92 1.97
C HIS A 191 -16.71 4.93 2.68
N ILE A 192 -16.27 6.10 3.14
CA ILE A 192 -15.10 6.23 4.01
C ILE A 192 -15.43 7.17 5.17
N ASP A 193 -15.30 6.66 6.39
CA ASP A 193 -15.49 7.43 7.61
C ASP A 193 -14.31 8.39 7.82
N SER A 194 -14.62 9.65 8.08
CA SER A 194 -13.65 10.72 8.29
C SER A 194 -13.03 10.76 9.68
N ARG A 195 -13.43 9.87 10.60
CA ARG A 195 -12.88 9.79 11.96
C ARG A 195 -11.35 9.83 11.97
N TRP A 196 -10.71 8.98 11.18
CA TRP A 196 -9.24 8.91 11.12
C TRP A 196 -8.60 10.18 10.56
N VAL A 197 -9.20 10.81 9.54
CA VAL A 197 -8.74 12.10 8.99
C VAL A 197 -8.77 13.18 10.06
N ASN A 198 -9.81 13.17 10.89
CA ASN A 198 -10.02 14.17 11.93
C ASN A 198 -9.09 13.97 13.15
N THR A 199 -8.71 12.74 13.46
CA THR A 199 -7.96 12.41 14.69
C THR A 199 -6.48 12.17 14.46
N VAL A 200 -6.07 11.57 13.35
CA VAL A 200 -4.66 11.24 13.10
C VAL A 200 -3.84 12.52 13.00
N ARG A 201 -2.63 12.48 13.58
CA ARG A 201 -1.64 13.54 13.49
C ARG A 201 -0.36 12.98 12.90
N PHE A 202 0.04 13.55 11.77
CA PHE A 202 1.25 13.15 11.07
C PHE A 202 2.50 13.75 11.75
N PRO A 203 3.66 13.07 11.73
CA PRO A 203 4.90 13.63 12.26
C PRO A 203 5.28 14.95 11.58
N ALA A 204 5.99 15.83 12.30
CA ALA A 204 6.46 17.10 11.75
C ALA A 204 7.51 16.93 10.61
N SER A 205 8.00 15.72 10.38
CA SER A 205 8.83 15.42 9.21
C SER A 205 8.04 15.32 7.91
N VAL A 206 6.72 15.06 7.97
CA VAL A 206 5.92 14.72 6.78
C VAL A 206 5.71 15.96 5.92
N SER A 207 6.25 15.93 4.69
CA SER A 207 6.04 16.96 3.68
C SER A 207 5.00 16.58 2.64
N THR A 208 4.57 15.31 2.60
CA THR A 208 3.58 14.85 1.61
C THR A 208 2.83 13.63 2.14
N ILE A 209 1.51 13.67 1.96
CA ILE A 209 0.65 12.51 2.12
C ILE A 209 0.04 12.21 0.75
N SER A 210 0.22 10.99 0.26
CA SER A 210 -0.42 10.51 -0.96
C SER A 210 -1.41 9.42 -0.62
N MET A 211 -2.57 9.41 -1.26
CA MET A 211 -3.57 8.37 -1.05
C MET A 211 -4.04 7.80 -2.38
N ASP A 212 -3.79 6.51 -2.59
CA ASP A 212 -4.26 5.77 -3.76
C ASP A 212 -5.69 5.27 -3.49
N PHE A 213 -6.64 5.76 -4.29
CA PHE A 213 -8.01 5.25 -4.34
C PHE A 213 -8.14 4.32 -5.54
N GLU A 214 -7.99 3.01 -5.31
CA GLU A 214 -8.07 2.00 -6.36
C GLU A 214 -9.46 1.36 -6.39
N MET A 215 -10.01 1.21 -7.59
CA MET A 215 -11.28 0.55 -7.83
C MET A 215 -11.26 -0.15 -9.19
N ILE A 216 -12.21 -1.04 -9.45
CA ILE A 216 -12.42 -1.58 -10.80
C ILE A 216 -12.87 -0.47 -11.77
N ASP A 217 -12.42 -0.50 -13.03
CA ASP A 217 -12.62 0.60 -14.00
C ASP A 217 -14.12 0.90 -14.24
N ARG A 218 -14.98 -0.12 -14.21
CA ARG A 218 -16.45 0.02 -14.27
C ARG A 218 -17.03 0.96 -13.20
N ARG A 219 -16.35 1.12 -12.08
CA ARG A 219 -16.75 1.96 -10.94
C ARG A 219 -15.90 3.23 -10.81
N LYS A 220 -15.13 3.61 -11.85
CA LYS A 220 -14.27 4.80 -11.81
C LYS A 220 -14.99 6.10 -11.46
N THR A 221 -16.26 6.25 -11.86
CA THR A 221 -17.06 7.43 -11.54
C THR A 221 -17.28 7.62 -10.03
N GLU A 222 -17.34 6.53 -9.27
CA GLU A 222 -17.40 6.59 -7.81
C GLU A 222 -16.06 7.08 -7.23
N VAL A 223 -14.94 6.61 -7.75
CA VAL A 223 -13.60 7.08 -7.35
C VAL A 223 -13.42 8.55 -7.71
N ASP A 224 -13.80 8.95 -8.91
CA ASP A 224 -13.70 10.34 -9.35
C ASP A 224 -14.48 11.27 -8.41
N PHE A 225 -15.72 10.91 -8.07
CA PHE A 225 -16.54 11.66 -7.15
C PHE A 225 -15.93 11.74 -5.74
N ILE A 226 -15.51 10.60 -5.17
CA ILE A 226 -14.96 10.53 -3.81
C ILE A 226 -13.65 11.28 -3.70
N THR A 227 -12.78 11.19 -4.70
CA THR A 227 -11.50 11.91 -4.72
C THR A 227 -11.67 13.41 -4.93
N ASP A 228 -12.67 13.83 -5.70
CA ASP A 228 -13.01 15.24 -5.86
C ASP A 228 -13.50 15.83 -4.53
N LEU A 229 -14.32 15.10 -3.78
CA LEU A 229 -14.72 15.45 -2.41
C LEU A 229 -13.52 15.47 -1.45
N ALA A 230 -12.70 14.42 -1.44
CA ALA A 230 -11.49 14.36 -0.60
C ALA A 230 -10.57 15.55 -0.85
N THR A 231 -10.39 15.93 -2.12
CA THR A 231 -9.54 17.07 -2.50
C THR A 231 -10.07 18.41 -1.96
N GLN A 232 -11.39 18.54 -1.88
CA GLN A 232 -12.05 19.79 -1.46
C GLN A 232 -12.24 19.88 0.06
N GLU A 233 -12.49 18.74 0.71
CA GLU A 233 -13.08 18.69 2.05
C GLU A 233 -12.22 17.96 3.09
N TRP A 234 -11.19 17.22 2.67
CA TRP A 234 -10.27 16.57 3.60
C TRP A 234 -8.98 17.36 3.78
N PHE A 235 -8.65 17.59 5.04
CA PHE A 235 -7.44 18.26 5.48
C PHE A 235 -6.78 17.44 6.57
N PHE A 236 -5.50 17.11 6.37
CA PHE A 236 -4.70 16.40 7.37
C PHE A 236 -3.95 17.39 8.24
N ARG A 237 -3.63 16.99 9.48
CA ARG A 237 -2.87 17.82 10.41
C ARG A 237 -1.59 17.11 10.83
N ARG A 238 -0.51 17.88 10.93
CA ARG A 238 0.73 17.44 11.58
C ARG A 238 0.68 17.69 13.08
N ALA A 239 1.58 17.02 13.79
CA ALA A 239 1.77 17.15 15.23
C ALA A 239 2.17 18.58 15.65
N ASP A 240 2.81 19.34 14.76
CA ASP A 240 3.20 20.73 14.98
C ASP A 240 2.10 21.75 14.61
N GLY A 241 0.90 21.28 14.27
CA GLY A 241 -0.25 22.12 13.92
C GLY A 241 -0.33 22.52 12.45
N MET A 242 0.68 22.21 11.62
CA MET A 242 0.62 22.46 10.17
C MET A 242 -0.53 21.67 9.53
N VAL A 243 -1.34 22.34 8.71
CA VAL A 243 -2.38 21.71 7.89
C VAL A 243 -1.82 21.31 6.53
N LEU A 244 -2.20 20.13 6.05
CA LEU A 244 -1.94 19.69 4.68
C LEU A 244 -3.24 19.72 3.87
N ARG A 245 -3.15 20.29 2.68
CA ARG A 245 -4.26 20.45 1.74
C ARG A 245 -3.92 19.79 0.41
N ALA A 246 -4.93 19.19 -0.21
CA ALA A 246 -4.81 18.61 -1.53
C ALA A 246 -4.90 19.67 -2.63
N ASN A 247 -4.19 19.41 -3.72
CA ASN A 247 -4.28 20.22 -4.93
C ASN A 247 -4.66 19.37 -6.14
N LYS A 248 -5.52 19.91 -7.01
CA LYS A 248 -6.01 19.19 -8.19
C LYS A 248 -4.90 18.93 -9.21
N GLU A 249 -3.93 19.84 -9.33
CA GLU A 249 -2.81 19.66 -10.26
C GLU A 249 -1.83 18.55 -9.84
N ASP A 250 -1.87 18.13 -8.56
CA ASP A 250 -1.04 17.04 -8.05
C ASP A 250 -1.73 15.66 -8.15
N ILE A 251 -2.96 15.59 -8.68
CA ILE A 251 -3.69 14.33 -8.83
C ILE A 251 -3.07 13.50 -9.95
N ILE A 252 -2.80 12.23 -9.64
CA ILE A 252 -2.25 11.26 -10.60
C ILE A 252 -3.32 10.21 -10.88
N ILE A 253 -3.52 9.89 -12.15
CA ILE A 253 -4.40 8.79 -12.57
C ILE A 253 -3.54 7.71 -13.20
N SER A 254 -3.72 6.48 -12.76
CA SER A 254 -3.11 5.30 -13.38
C SER A 254 -4.14 4.19 -13.58
N ARG A 255 -3.82 3.26 -14.47
CA ARG A 255 -4.63 2.08 -14.77
C ARG A 255 -3.73 0.87 -14.87
N TRP A 256 -4.26 -0.27 -14.46
CA TRP A 256 -3.54 -1.53 -14.58
C TRP A 256 -4.50 -2.72 -14.63
N THR A 257 -3.99 -3.86 -15.10
CA THR A 257 -4.76 -5.09 -15.21
C THR A 257 -4.20 -6.13 -14.25
N GLY A 258 -5.07 -6.68 -13.41
CA GLY A 258 -4.71 -7.73 -12.45
C GLY A 258 -5.59 -8.97 -12.60
N SER A 259 -5.32 -9.96 -11.76
CA SER A 259 -6.13 -11.17 -11.70
C SER A 259 -7.52 -10.88 -11.13
N SER A 260 -8.54 -11.56 -11.66
CA SER A 260 -9.86 -11.65 -11.02
C SER A 260 -9.92 -12.73 -9.93
N THR A 261 -8.86 -13.53 -9.79
CA THR A 261 -8.77 -14.54 -8.75
C THR A 261 -8.10 -13.95 -7.52
N LEU A 262 -8.89 -13.73 -6.47
CA LEU A 262 -8.45 -13.14 -5.22
C LEU A 262 -9.01 -13.95 -4.05
N GLY A 263 -8.15 -14.33 -3.11
CA GLY A 263 -8.55 -15.09 -1.91
C GLY A 263 -9.13 -16.48 -2.24
N ASN A 264 -8.51 -17.18 -3.18
CA ASN A 264 -8.95 -18.49 -3.68
C ASN A 264 -10.37 -18.48 -4.28
N SER A 265 -10.78 -17.36 -4.87
CA SER A 265 -12.04 -17.25 -5.59
C SER A 265 -11.89 -16.36 -6.81
N ARG A 266 -12.47 -16.78 -7.93
CA ARG A 266 -12.57 -16.01 -9.16
C ARG A 266 -13.78 -15.08 -9.11
N TRP A 267 -13.56 -13.78 -9.15
CA TRP A 267 -14.58 -12.74 -9.03
C TRP A 267 -15.21 -12.41 -10.40
N ILE A 268 -16.01 -13.35 -10.92
CA ILE A 268 -16.62 -13.26 -12.26
C ILE A 268 -17.45 -11.98 -12.49
N ARG A 269 -18.03 -11.41 -11.43
CA ARG A 269 -18.79 -10.15 -11.50
C ARG A 269 -17.95 -8.97 -11.96
N ASP A 270 -16.66 -8.97 -11.64
CA ASP A 270 -15.78 -7.83 -11.77
C ASP A 270 -14.83 -7.94 -12.98
N GLU A 271 -14.93 -9.03 -13.74
CA GLU A 271 -14.10 -9.29 -14.90
C GLU A 271 -14.37 -8.34 -16.05
N SER A 272 -13.29 -7.78 -16.62
CA SER A 272 -13.33 -7.13 -17.93
C SER A 272 -12.99 -8.11 -19.06
N ARG A 273 -12.18 -9.13 -18.75
CA ARG A 273 -11.77 -10.25 -19.63
C ARG A 273 -11.63 -11.52 -18.78
N PRO A 274 -11.58 -12.73 -19.38
CA PRO A 274 -11.41 -13.96 -18.61
C PRO A 274 -10.22 -13.90 -17.65
N ASN A 275 -10.48 -14.08 -16.34
CA ASN A 275 -9.51 -14.00 -15.24
C ASN A 275 -8.85 -12.64 -15.01
N GLU A 276 -9.38 -11.57 -15.59
CA GLU A 276 -8.76 -10.25 -15.48
C GLU A 276 -9.74 -9.17 -15.05
N ILE A 277 -9.22 -8.28 -14.20
CA ILE A 277 -9.89 -7.07 -13.75
C ILE A 277 -9.05 -5.88 -14.20
N ASP A 278 -9.69 -4.90 -14.82
CA ASP A 278 -9.08 -3.59 -15.05
C ASP A 278 -9.33 -2.68 -13.85
N TYR A 279 -8.24 -2.14 -13.32
CA TYR A 279 -8.21 -1.25 -12.18
C TYR A 279 -7.99 0.20 -12.64
N TYR A 280 -8.71 1.10 -11.99
CA TYR A 280 -8.57 2.54 -12.06
C TYR A 280 -8.09 3.05 -10.70
N VAL A 281 -6.96 3.74 -10.69
CA VAL A 281 -6.38 4.34 -9.48
C VAL A 281 -6.31 5.83 -9.67
N LYS A 282 -6.87 6.57 -8.71
CA LYS A 282 -6.69 8.02 -8.62
C LYS A 282 -5.98 8.34 -7.31
N THR A 283 -4.79 8.91 -7.42
CA THR A 283 -3.95 9.28 -6.27
C THR A 283 -4.15 10.76 -5.97
N VAL A 284 -4.60 11.06 -4.76
CA VAL A 284 -4.72 12.44 -4.26
C VAL A 284 -3.52 12.73 -3.37
N VAL A 285 -2.95 13.94 -3.49
CA VAL A 285 -1.72 14.34 -2.79
C VAL A 285 -1.99 15.58 -1.96
N TRP A 286 -1.70 15.50 -0.66
CA TRP A 286 -1.76 16.61 0.30
C TRP A 286 -0.36 17.09 0.66
N LYS A 287 -0.15 18.41 0.61
CA LYS A 287 1.11 19.08 0.94
C LYS A 287 0.88 20.16 2.01
N PRO A 288 1.91 20.53 2.80
CA PRO A 288 1.81 21.63 3.77
C PRO A 288 1.27 22.91 3.14
N ALA A 289 0.33 23.55 3.83
CA ALA A 289 -0.29 24.81 3.42
C ALA A 289 -0.08 25.88 4.52
N PRO A 290 1.09 26.54 4.56
CA PRO A 290 1.38 27.56 5.57
C PRO A 290 0.35 28.70 5.55
N GLY A 291 -0.16 29.08 6.73
CA GLY A 291 -1.14 30.16 6.87
C GLY A 291 -2.57 29.78 6.49
N PHE A 292 -2.83 28.53 6.10
CA PHE A 292 -4.17 28.01 5.85
C PHE A 292 -4.66 27.19 7.04
N ASP A 293 -5.82 27.56 7.59
CA ASP A 293 -6.53 26.76 8.59
C ASP A 293 -8.03 26.70 8.23
N PRO A 294 -8.54 25.54 7.76
CA PRO A 294 -9.93 25.40 7.37
C PRO A 294 -10.88 25.29 8.57
N PHE A 295 -10.36 25.23 9.80
CA PHE A 295 -11.15 25.05 11.03
C PHE A 295 -11.40 26.37 11.78
N VAL A 296 -10.79 27.49 11.33
CA VAL A 296 -11.01 28.81 11.92
C VAL A 296 -12.06 29.58 11.11
N GLY A 297 -13.11 30.05 11.77
CA GLY A 297 -14.12 30.97 11.19
C GLY A 297 -15.14 30.34 10.24
N ALA A 298 -14.99 29.07 9.84
CA ALA A 298 -15.87 28.39 8.88
C ALA A 298 -17.07 27.65 9.49
N GLY A 299 -17.21 27.62 10.83
CA GLY A 299 -18.28 26.86 11.51
C GLY A 299 -18.21 25.34 11.30
N ARG A 300 -17.13 24.83 10.68
CA ARG A 300 -16.83 23.41 10.50
C ARG A 300 -15.62 23.04 11.35
N ASP A 301 -15.84 22.18 12.34
CA ASP A 301 -14.78 21.71 13.23
C ASP A 301 -14.08 20.43 12.70
N ARG A 302 -14.65 19.79 11.67
CA ARG A 302 -14.26 18.44 11.21
C ARG A 302 -14.46 18.27 9.70
N CYS A 303 -13.60 17.45 9.10
CA CYS A 303 -13.75 16.95 7.74
C CYS A 303 -14.96 15.99 7.67
N PRO A 304 -15.75 15.99 6.59
CA PRO A 304 -16.92 15.12 6.42
C PRO A 304 -16.51 13.71 5.98
N ASN A 305 -17.42 12.75 6.17
CA ASN A 305 -17.31 11.43 5.54
C ASN A 305 -17.33 11.56 4.01
N LEU A 306 -16.75 10.58 3.33
CA LEU A 306 -16.83 10.48 1.88
C LEU A 306 -17.86 9.41 1.53
N ASP A 307 -19.01 9.86 1.06
CA ASP A 307 -20.17 9.02 0.78
C ASP A 307 -20.61 9.18 -0.68
N ILE A 308 -20.84 8.07 -1.37
CA ILE A 308 -21.58 8.10 -2.63
C ILE A 308 -23.05 8.41 -2.32
N PRO A 309 -23.64 9.47 -2.92
CA PRO A 309 -25.00 9.87 -2.60
C PRO A 309 -26.02 8.84 -3.10
N ASN A 310 -27.19 8.83 -2.45
CA ASN A 310 -28.31 8.00 -2.89
C ASN A 310 -28.70 8.36 -4.33
N GLY A 311 -28.90 7.33 -5.17
CA GLY A 311 -29.25 7.52 -6.58
C GLY A 311 -28.08 7.92 -7.49
N PHE A 312 -26.84 7.91 -6.99
CA PHE A 312 -25.66 8.10 -7.83
C PHE A 312 -25.65 7.07 -8.98
N ALA A 313 -25.49 7.57 -10.21
CA ALA A 313 -25.51 6.72 -11.40
C ALA A 313 -24.29 5.79 -11.38
N ARG A 314 -24.54 4.48 -11.37
CA ARG A 314 -23.52 3.44 -11.41
C ARG A 314 -23.73 2.58 -12.64
N GLU A 315 -22.65 2.24 -13.31
CA GLU A 315 -22.70 1.19 -14.32
C GLU A 315 -23.10 -0.13 -13.62
N PRO A 316 -24.15 -0.82 -14.08
CA PRO A 316 -24.61 -2.04 -13.44
C PRO A 316 -23.51 -3.11 -13.50
N SER A 317 -23.42 -3.95 -12.48
CA SER A 317 -22.59 -5.16 -12.59
C SER A 317 -23.23 -6.11 -13.60
N PRO A 318 -22.44 -6.89 -14.34
CA PRO A 318 -22.95 -8.04 -15.08
C PRO A 318 -23.88 -8.88 -14.20
N HIS A 319 -25.07 -9.21 -14.71
CA HIS A 319 -26.12 -9.83 -13.91
C HIS A 319 -25.95 -11.35 -13.80
N TYR A 320 -25.09 -11.77 -12.86
CA TYR A 320 -24.92 -13.18 -12.49
C TYR A 320 -25.77 -13.49 -11.25
N ARG A 321 -27.03 -13.87 -11.44
CA ARG A 321 -27.95 -14.14 -10.32
C ARG A 321 -27.38 -15.23 -9.41
N GLY A 322 -27.04 -14.86 -8.17
CA GLY A 322 -26.60 -15.77 -7.13
C GLY A 322 -25.10 -16.08 -7.08
N PHE A 323 -24.30 -15.56 -8.02
CA PHE A 323 -22.85 -15.79 -8.04
C PHE A 323 -22.06 -14.50 -8.33
N SER A 324 -21.48 -13.88 -7.30
CA SER A 324 -20.50 -12.80 -7.49
C SER A 324 -19.09 -13.32 -7.73
N ARG A 325 -18.78 -14.50 -7.18
CA ARG A 325 -17.50 -15.20 -7.26
C ARG A 325 -17.71 -16.71 -7.23
N ILE A 326 -16.75 -17.45 -7.77
CA ILE A 326 -16.69 -18.92 -7.69
C ILE A 326 -15.38 -19.34 -7.00
N PRO A 327 -15.40 -20.21 -5.98
CA PRO A 327 -14.17 -20.78 -5.40
C PRO A 327 -13.33 -21.49 -6.47
N VAL A 328 -12.00 -21.34 -6.42
CA VAL A 328 -11.11 -21.96 -7.42
C VAL A 328 -11.26 -23.49 -7.40
N ASN A 329 -11.35 -24.10 -6.22
CA ASN A 329 -11.57 -25.54 -6.08
C ASN A 329 -12.88 -26.02 -6.74
N ASP A 330 -13.92 -25.16 -6.79
CA ASP A 330 -15.17 -25.52 -7.47
C ASP A 330 -15.01 -25.46 -9.00
N LEU A 331 -14.19 -24.53 -9.52
CA LEU A 331 -13.86 -24.50 -10.96
C LEU A 331 -13.10 -25.77 -11.35
N GLU A 332 -12.09 -26.13 -10.57
CA GLU A 332 -11.26 -27.33 -10.78
C GLU A 332 -12.09 -28.62 -10.67
N ALA A 333 -12.92 -28.75 -9.62
CA ALA A 333 -13.71 -29.96 -9.37
C ALA A 333 -14.81 -30.22 -10.41
N ASN A 334 -15.13 -29.24 -11.26
CA ASN A 334 -16.12 -29.38 -12.33
C ASN A 334 -15.51 -29.15 -13.73
N ASP A 335 -14.17 -29.24 -13.85
CA ASP A 335 -13.42 -29.13 -15.11
C ASP A 335 -13.79 -27.86 -15.92
N ILE A 336 -14.07 -26.74 -15.23
CA ILE A 336 -14.38 -25.48 -15.89
C ILE A 336 -13.07 -24.86 -16.38
N PRO A 337 -12.91 -24.60 -17.70
CA PRO A 337 -11.67 -24.06 -18.25
C PRO A 337 -11.29 -22.74 -17.60
N HIS A 338 -9.99 -22.56 -17.34
CA HIS A 338 -9.48 -21.31 -16.77
C HIS A 338 -9.86 -20.13 -17.68
N ASP A 339 -9.62 -20.22 -18.98
CA ASP A 339 -9.89 -19.17 -19.97
C ASP A 339 -11.38 -18.96 -20.33
N ALA A 340 -12.30 -19.74 -19.75
CA ALA A 340 -13.74 -19.53 -19.91
C ALA A 340 -14.13 -18.11 -19.48
N THR A 341 -15.02 -17.47 -20.22
CA THR A 341 -15.57 -16.15 -19.88
C THR A 341 -16.41 -16.21 -18.60
N ALA A 342 -16.59 -15.07 -17.94
CA ALA A 342 -17.44 -14.96 -16.76
C ALA A 342 -18.88 -15.50 -16.99
N GLN A 343 -19.43 -15.28 -18.19
CA GLN A 343 -20.75 -15.79 -18.59
C GLN A 343 -20.75 -17.32 -18.72
N GLU A 344 -19.76 -17.91 -19.38
CA GLU A 344 -19.64 -19.38 -19.52
C GLU A 344 -19.46 -20.05 -18.15
N VAL A 345 -18.64 -19.46 -17.27
CA VAL A 345 -18.48 -19.93 -15.88
C VAL A 345 -19.82 -19.89 -15.15
N TYR A 346 -20.56 -18.78 -15.24
CA TYR A 346 -21.87 -18.65 -14.62
C TYR A 346 -22.87 -19.70 -15.14
N GLU A 347 -22.96 -19.88 -16.46
CA GLU A 347 -23.86 -20.86 -17.09
C GLU A 347 -23.52 -22.30 -16.69
N ALA A 348 -22.23 -22.64 -16.66
CA ALA A 348 -21.75 -23.94 -16.20
C ALA A 348 -22.15 -24.18 -14.74
N MET A 349 -21.95 -23.21 -13.86
CA MET A 349 -22.29 -23.33 -12.43
C MET A 349 -23.79 -23.49 -12.20
N ILE A 350 -24.63 -22.75 -12.95
CA ILE A 350 -26.09 -22.91 -12.89
C ILE A 350 -26.52 -24.31 -13.36
N ARG A 351 -25.92 -24.83 -14.44
CA ARG A 351 -26.18 -26.19 -14.93
C ARG A 351 -25.83 -27.23 -13.87
N ILE A 352 -24.63 -27.14 -13.28
CA ILE A 352 -24.15 -28.04 -12.23
C ILE A 352 -25.09 -28.01 -11.01
N LEU A 353 -25.52 -26.82 -10.55
CA LEU A 353 -26.46 -26.71 -9.43
C LEU A 353 -27.80 -27.39 -9.73
N ARG A 354 -28.35 -27.21 -10.94
CA ARG A 354 -29.61 -27.85 -11.36
C ARG A 354 -29.47 -29.37 -11.39
N GLU A 355 -28.37 -29.90 -11.90
CA GLU A 355 -28.09 -31.33 -11.94
C GLU A 355 -27.96 -31.93 -10.53
N ARG A 356 -27.24 -31.25 -9.63
CA ARG A 356 -27.12 -31.64 -8.22
C ARG A 356 -28.48 -31.64 -7.51
N GLN A 357 -29.32 -30.62 -7.74
CA GLN A 357 -30.68 -30.57 -7.21
C GLN A 357 -31.55 -31.71 -7.75
N ALA A 358 -31.49 -31.99 -9.05
CA ALA A 358 -32.22 -33.09 -9.66
C ALA A 358 -31.75 -34.47 -9.14
N ALA A 359 -30.45 -34.66 -8.94
CA ALA A 359 -29.89 -35.89 -8.35
C ALA A 359 -30.35 -36.08 -6.90
N MET A 360 -30.31 -35.03 -6.08
CA MET A 360 -30.82 -35.07 -4.70
C MET A 360 -32.32 -35.43 -4.64
N MET A 361 -33.13 -34.84 -5.52
CA MET A 361 -34.57 -35.15 -5.60
C MET A 361 -34.83 -36.59 -6.03
N ARG A 362 -34.03 -37.14 -6.97
CA ARG A 362 -34.11 -38.56 -7.38
C ARG A 362 -33.71 -39.50 -6.24
N SER A 363 -32.63 -39.21 -5.52
CA SER A 363 -32.19 -39.99 -4.36
C SER A 363 -33.25 -40.01 -3.25
N ARG A 364 -33.86 -38.86 -2.93
CA ARG A 364 -34.95 -38.77 -1.95
C ARG A 364 -36.17 -39.62 -2.36
N ARG A 365 -36.58 -39.56 -3.63
CA ARG A 365 -37.68 -40.40 -4.15
C ARG A 365 -37.33 -41.90 -4.14
N GLY A 366 -36.10 -42.27 -4.45
CA GLY A 366 -35.62 -43.66 -4.37
C GLY A 366 -35.62 -44.21 -2.94
N SER A 367 -35.25 -43.40 -1.95
CA SER A 367 -35.26 -43.80 -0.53
C SER A 367 -36.66 -43.97 0.06
N LEU A 368 -37.65 -43.20 -0.44
CA LEU A 368 -39.06 -43.33 -0.05
C LEU A 368 -39.74 -44.54 -0.69
N GLY A 369 -39.25 -45.00 -1.85
CA GLY A 369 -39.75 -46.19 -2.56
C GLY A 369 -39.17 -47.53 -2.08
N GLN A 370 -38.18 -47.53 -1.18
CA GLN A 370 -37.61 -48.75 -0.57
C GLN A 370 -38.17 -49.07 0.83
N ASN A 371 -39.06 -48.22 1.36
CA ASN A 371 -39.74 -48.40 2.66
C ASN A 371 -41.24 -48.70 2.50
N VAL A 372 -41.65 -49.35 1.39
CA VAL A 372 -43.02 -49.86 1.18
C VAL A 372 -42.98 -51.36 0.97
#